data_AF-F0QXU4-F1
#
_entry.id   AF-F0QXU4-F1
#
_cell.length_a   1.000
_cell.length_b   1.000
_cell.length_c   1.000
_cell.angle_alpha   90.00
_cell.angle_beta   90.00
_cell.angle_gamma   90.00
#
_symmetry.space_group_name_H-M   'P 1'
#
loop_
_entity.id
_entity.type
_entity.pdbx_description
1 polymer ?
#
loop_
_entity_poly.entity_id
_entity_poly.type
_entity_poly.pdbx_seq_one_letter_code
_entity_poly.pdbx_strand_id
1 'polypeptide(L)'
;MIKELIKEPSIAITQSPYALLTYAITKALATLITKDKKVKEIYPLTYLEMAKPQLLAKILKLLIAMDLLQSIVIATASKIMNLMGINVLIEDYLPTIILDHIEYARLYMEDHELDRDRAIKALYKLSLTLMNMLTPIAIYVHANTKTRLSRSINRGYRIVNPDILHDNLRSKALLTVMRLSMGNNVHVINNNGPLSETRRQLIDIVAKND
;
A
#
# COMPACT_ATOMS: atom_id res chain seq x y z
N MET A 1 -10.85 -14.86 -5.77
CA MET A 1 -11.56 -15.06 -4.50
C MET A 1 -12.56 -13.94 -4.20
N ILE A 2 -12.21 -12.64 -4.28
CA ILE A 2 -13.21 -11.54 -4.13
C ILE A 2 -14.09 -11.38 -5.38
N LYS A 3 -13.57 -11.63 -6.58
CA LYS A 3 -14.35 -11.60 -7.84
C LYS A 3 -15.54 -12.56 -7.90
N GLU A 4 -15.55 -13.62 -7.10
CA GLU A 4 -16.65 -14.61 -7.05
C GLU A 4 -17.78 -14.20 -6.09
N LEU A 5 -17.59 -13.13 -5.31
CA LEU A 5 -18.55 -12.65 -4.32
C LEU A 5 -19.46 -11.54 -4.85
N ILE A 6 -19.06 -10.87 -5.92
CA ILE A 6 -19.75 -9.72 -6.47
C ILE A 6 -20.41 -10.21 -7.78
N LYS A 7 -21.75 -10.25 -7.82
CA LYS A 7 -22.52 -10.63 -9.02
C LYS A 7 -22.33 -9.64 -10.18
N GLU A 8 -21.80 -8.46 -9.89
CA GLU A 8 -21.53 -7.37 -10.81
C GLU A 8 -20.07 -7.40 -11.32
N PRO A 9 -19.79 -6.83 -12.50
CA PRO A 9 -18.44 -6.79 -13.05
C PRO A 9 -17.47 -6.16 -12.05
N SER A 10 -16.37 -6.85 -11.76
CA SER A 10 -15.45 -6.46 -10.70
C SER A 10 -13.99 -6.51 -11.15
N ILE A 11 -13.25 -5.45 -10.86
CA ILE A 11 -11.82 -5.34 -11.13
C ILE A 11 -11.05 -5.23 -9.82
N ALA A 12 -9.91 -5.91 -9.74
CA ALA A 12 -8.98 -5.81 -8.62
C ALA A 12 -7.71 -5.09 -9.09
N ILE A 13 -7.29 -4.07 -8.35
CA ILE A 13 -6.09 -3.28 -8.58
C ILE A 13 -5.20 -3.43 -7.36
N THR A 14 -3.99 -3.93 -7.52
CA THR A 14 -3.00 -3.92 -6.44
C THR A 14 -2.14 -2.67 -6.57
N GLN A 15 -2.13 -1.85 -5.51
CA GLN A 15 -1.36 -0.61 -5.49
C GLN A 15 -0.31 -0.66 -4.38
N SER A 16 0.75 -1.44 -4.58
CA SER A 16 1.83 -1.49 -3.60
C SER A 16 2.63 -0.17 -3.54
N PRO A 17 3.19 0.18 -2.38
CA PRO A 17 4.11 1.31 -2.25
C PRO A 17 5.33 1.15 -3.17
N TYR A 18 5.78 2.26 -3.75
CA TYR A 18 6.89 2.38 -4.70
C TYR A 18 6.76 1.49 -5.95
N ALA A 19 5.53 1.17 -6.38
CA ALA A 19 5.26 0.29 -7.51
C ALA A 19 5.25 1.00 -8.88
N LEU A 20 5.07 0.21 -9.95
CA LEU A 20 4.86 0.69 -11.33
C LEU A 20 5.92 1.70 -11.79
N LEU A 21 5.57 2.99 -11.94
CA LEU A 21 6.49 4.01 -12.44
C LEU A 21 7.66 4.24 -11.48
N THR A 22 7.38 4.27 -10.19
CA THR A 22 8.39 4.38 -9.14
C THR A 22 9.35 3.19 -9.15
N TYR A 23 8.81 1.98 -9.36
CA TYR A 23 9.62 0.78 -9.59
C TYR A 23 10.46 0.87 -10.87
N ALA A 24 9.88 1.36 -11.98
CA ALA A 24 10.59 1.48 -13.25
C ALA A 24 11.78 2.45 -13.15
N ILE A 25 11.60 3.59 -12.50
CA ILE A 25 12.67 4.58 -12.28
C ILE A 25 13.74 4.05 -11.35
N THR A 26 13.35 3.47 -10.21
CA THR A 26 14.33 2.88 -9.28
C THR A 26 15.08 1.72 -9.91
N LYS A 27 14.44 0.91 -10.77
CA LYS A 27 15.09 -0.14 -11.55
C LYS A 27 16.07 0.42 -12.58
N ALA A 28 15.69 1.47 -13.30
CA ALA A 28 16.58 2.13 -14.25
C ALA A 28 17.81 2.70 -13.55
N LEU A 29 17.62 3.40 -12.43
CA LEU A 29 18.71 3.92 -11.60
C LEU A 29 19.61 2.79 -11.07
N ALA A 30 19.03 1.75 -10.50
CA ALA A 30 19.77 0.59 -10.03
C ALA A 30 20.62 -0.03 -11.14
N THR A 31 20.05 -0.17 -12.34
CA THR A 31 20.72 -0.73 -13.53
C THR A 31 21.86 0.18 -14.03
N LEU A 32 21.70 1.50 -13.97
CA LEU A 32 22.75 2.45 -14.38
C LEU A 32 23.93 2.46 -13.40
N ILE A 33 23.65 2.25 -12.11
CA ILE A 33 24.65 2.30 -11.05
C ILE A 33 25.39 0.98 -10.91
N THR A 34 24.71 -0.14 -11.14
CA THR A 34 25.30 -1.47 -11.03
C THR A 34 25.83 -1.99 -12.36
N LYS A 35 27.05 -2.54 -12.36
CA LYS A 35 27.53 -3.40 -13.45
C LYS A 35 27.20 -4.89 -13.21
N ASP A 36 26.68 -5.22 -12.03
CA ASP A 36 26.47 -6.60 -11.59
C ASP A 36 25.07 -7.10 -11.96
N LYS A 37 25.02 -8.19 -12.73
CA LYS A 37 23.79 -8.84 -13.20
C LYS A 37 22.95 -9.43 -12.06
N LYS A 38 23.55 -9.71 -10.89
CA LYS A 38 22.84 -10.23 -9.71
C LYS A 38 21.85 -9.25 -9.08
N VAL A 39 21.95 -7.96 -9.40
CA VAL A 39 20.99 -6.93 -8.94
C VAL A 39 19.60 -7.12 -9.55
N LYS A 40 19.45 -7.93 -10.60
CA LYS A 40 18.14 -8.22 -11.22
C LYS A 40 17.16 -8.96 -10.32
N GLU A 41 17.64 -9.61 -9.24
CA GLU A 41 16.82 -10.42 -8.35
C GLU A 41 16.39 -9.66 -7.07
N ILE A 42 17.00 -8.52 -6.77
CA ILE A 42 16.69 -7.70 -5.59
C ILE A 42 15.69 -6.62 -6.00
N TYR A 43 14.71 -6.34 -5.12
CA TYR A 43 13.78 -5.23 -5.34
C TYR A 43 14.57 -3.91 -5.48
N PRO A 44 14.36 -3.10 -6.54
CA PRO A 44 15.23 -1.97 -6.87
C PRO A 44 15.38 -0.94 -5.75
N LEU A 45 14.30 -0.65 -5.01
CA LEU A 45 14.36 0.27 -3.88
C LEU A 45 15.25 -0.26 -2.75
N THR A 46 15.15 -1.56 -2.43
CA THR A 46 16.01 -2.25 -1.46
C THR A 46 17.46 -2.25 -1.90
N TYR A 47 17.71 -2.42 -3.20
CA TYR A 47 19.07 -2.27 -3.73
C TYR A 47 19.62 -0.86 -3.50
N LEU A 48 18.84 0.19 -3.78
CA LEU A 48 19.27 1.58 -3.56
C LEU A 48 19.52 1.87 -2.08
N GLU A 49 18.68 1.34 -1.19
CA GLU A 49 18.85 1.39 0.27
C GLU A 49 20.20 0.78 0.70
N MET A 50 20.55 -0.40 0.20
CA MET A 50 21.80 -1.09 0.58
C MET A 50 23.04 -0.47 -0.07
N ALA A 51 22.97 -0.11 -1.35
CA ALA A 51 24.15 0.24 -2.15
C ALA A 51 24.42 1.75 -2.23
N LYS A 52 23.36 2.59 -2.22
CA LYS A 52 23.44 4.05 -2.40
C LYS A 52 22.38 4.79 -1.56
N PRO A 53 22.38 4.68 -0.22
CA PRO A 53 21.36 5.30 0.63
C PRO A 53 21.29 6.83 0.49
N GLN A 54 22.42 7.50 0.24
CA GLN A 54 22.47 8.95 -0.02
C GLN A 54 21.77 9.35 -1.34
N LEU A 55 21.79 8.49 -2.35
CA LEU A 55 21.04 8.74 -3.58
C LEU A 55 19.55 8.53 -3.34
N LEU A 56 19.18 7.47 -2.61
CA LEU A 56 17.81 7.21 -2.20
C LEU A 56 17.22 8.43 -1.47
N ALA A 57 17.93 8.97 -0.49
CA ALA A 57 17.55 10.18 0.24
C ALA A 57 17.22 11.36 -0.69
N LYS A 58 18.03 11.58 -1.73
CA LYS A 58 17.85 12.68 -2.70
C LYS A 58 16.64 12.50 -3.61
N ILE A 59 16.35 11.27 -4.02
CA ILE A 59 15.24 10.99 -4.94
C ILE A 59 13.92 10.68 -4.24
N LEU A 60 13.95 10.40 -2.92
CA LEU A 60 12.79 9.88 -2.20
C LEU A 60 11.55 10.77 -2.30
N LYS A 61 11.71 12.09 -2.20
CA LYS A 61 10.59 13.05 -2.39
C LYS A 61 9.93 12.90 -3.76
N LEU A 62 10.74 12.72 -4.82
CA LEU A 62 10.24 12.50 -6.17
C LEU A 62 9.46 11.18 -6.25
N LEU A 63 10.00 10.10 -5.67
CA LEU A 63 9.33 8.80 -5.64
C LEU A 63 7.98 8.88 -4.91
N ILE A 64 7.91 9.57 -3.78
CA ILE A 64 6.67 9.82 -3.02
C ILE A 64 5.66 10.60 -3.86
N ALA A 65 6.11 11.68 -4.53
CA ALA A 65 5.24 12.47 -5.39
C ALA A 65 4.64 11.62 -6.52
N MET A 66 5.45 10.76 -7.13
CA MET A 66 5.00 9.86 -8.20
C MET A 66 3.97 8.84 -7.72
N ASP A 67 4.20 8.20 -6.58
CA ASP A 67 3.24 7.27 -5.98
C ASP A 67 1.88 7.95 -5.68
N LEU A 68 1.91 9.20 -5.22
CA LEU A 68 0.69 9.98 -4.99
C LEU A 68 -0.03 10.35 -6.29
N LEU A 69 0.70 10.72 -7.34
CA LEU A 69 0.14 10.94 -8.67
C LEU A 69 -0.48 9.65 -9.24
N GLN A 70 0.16 8.50 -9.06
CA GLN A 70 -0.40 7.21 -9.44
C GLN A 70 -1.66 6.89 -8.65
N SER A 71 -1.69 7.21 -7.35
CA SER A 71 -2.90 7.08 -6.51
C SER A 71 -4.04 7.94 -7.04
N ILE A 72 -3.76 9.17 -7.48
CA ILE A 72 -4.76 10.07 -8.09
C ILE A 72 -5.32 9.49 -9.39
N VAL A 73 -4.45 8.93 -10.24
CA VAL A 73 -4.88 8.26 -11.48
C VAL A 73 -5.76 7.05 -11.17
N ILE A 74 -5.38 6.20 -10.20
CA ILE A 74 -6.16 5.05 -9.77
C ILE A 74 -7.51 5.49 -9.20
N ALA A 75 -7.54 6.53 -8.36
CA ALA A 75 -8.76 7.12 -7.81
C ALA A 75 -9.74 7.52 -8.92
N THR A 76 -9.21 8.25 -9.90
CA THR A 76 -9.99 8.80 -11.01
C THR A 76 -10.50 7.68 -11.92
N ALA A 77 -9.65 6.72 -12.27
CA ALA A 77 -10.05 5.55 -13.04
C ALA A 77 -11.11 4.73 -12.31
N SER A 78 -10.95 4.55 -10.99
CA SER A 78 -11.92 3.83 -10.15
C SER A 78 -13.27 4.54 -10.11
N LYS A 79 -13.28 5.88 -10.04
CA LYS A 79 -14.50 6.67 -10.15
C LYS A 79 -15.21 6.43 -11.48
N ILE A 80 -14.47 6.45 -12.58
CA ILE A 80 -15.02 6.20 -13.93
C ILE A 80 -15.59 4.78 -14.02
N MET A 81 -14.87 3.77 -13.51
CA MET A 81 -15.33 2.38 -13.47
C MET A 81 -16.60 2.21 -12.63
N ASN A 82 -16.67 2.82 -11.44
CA ASN A 82 -17.87 2.80 -10.61
C ASN A 82 -19.07 3.44 -11.34
N LEU A 83 -18.86 4.54 -12.08
CA LEU A 83 -19.91 5.16 -12.89
C LEU A 83 -20.40 4.25 -14.05
N MET A 84 -19.59 3.28 -14.45
CA MET A 84 -19.95 2.26 -15.45
C MET A 84 -20.58 1.01 -14.81
N GLY A 85 -20.84 1.02 -13.49
CA GLY A 85 -21.37 -0.13 -12.76
C GLY A 85 -20.34 -1.24 -12.51
N ILE A 86 -19.04 -0.91 -12.56
CA ILE A 86 -17.95 -1.84 -12.27
C ILE A 86 -17.45 -1.60 -10.86
N ASN A 87 -17.48 -2.63 -10.02
CA ASN A 87 -16.94 -2.56 -8.67
C ASN A 87 -15.41 -2.67 -8.68
N VAL A 88 -14.74 -1.78 -7.94
CA VAL A 88 -13.28 -1.73 -7.91
C VAL A 88 -12.77 -2.08 -6.52
N LEU A 89 -12.06 -3.20 -6.43
CA LEU A 89 -11.29 -3.59 -5.27
C LEU A 89 -9.87 -3.05 -5.39
N ILE A 90 -9.37 -2.35 -4.37
CA ILE A 90 -7.98 -1.87 -4.34
C ILE A 90 -7.25 -2.51 -3.15
N GLU A 91 -6.21 -3.29 -3.46
CA GLU A 91 -5.32 -3.90 -2.47
C GLU A 91 -4.13 -2.97 -2.16
N ASP A 92 -3.60 -3.07 -0.92
CA ASP A 92 -2.50 -2.23 -0.42
C ASP A 92 -2.76 -0.72 -0.56
N TYR A 93 -4.00 -0.34 -0.26
CA TYR A 93 -4.56 1.00 -0.46
C TYR A 93 -3.76 2.16 0.15
N LEU A 94 -4.13 3.40 -0.22
CA LEU A 94 -3.48 4.67 0.15
C LEU A 94 -2.97 4.78 1.60
N PRO A 95 -3.67 4.31 2.66
CA PRO A 95 -3.14 4.28 4.03
C PRO A 95 -1.82 3.49 4.19
N THR A 96 -1.65 2.38 3.48
CA THR A 96 -0.41 1.59 3.46
C THR A 96 0.70 2.38 2.79
N ILE A 97 0.40 3.05 1.67
CA ILE A 97 1.34 3.90 0.94
C ILE A 97 1.80 5.08 1.81
N ILE A 98 0.86 5.78 2.45
CA ILE A 98 1.15 6.88 3.39
C ILE A 98 2.09 6.39 4.49
N LEU A 99 1.80 5.23 5.09
CA LEU A 99 2.61 4.72 6.19
C LEU A 99 4.03 4.39 5.75
N ASP A 100 4.20 3.76 4.58
CA ASP A 100 5.51 3.48 4.02
C ASP A 100 6.26 4.77 3.67
N HIS A 101 5.60 5.76 3.08
CA HIS A 101 6.21 7.06 2.79
C HIS A 101 6.73 7.77 4.06
N ILE A 102 5.94 7.79 5.13
CA ILE A 102 6.34 8.35 6.43
C ILE A 102 7.58 7.62 6.94
N GLU A 103 7.60 6.29 6.85
CA GLU A 103 8.73 5.50 7.35
C GLU A 103 10.00 5.73 6.54
N TYR A 104 9.92 5.69 5.21
CA TYR A 104 11.09 5.98 4.37
C TYR A 104 11.58 7.41 4.56
N ALA A 105 10.69 8.40 4.70
CA ALA A 105 11.09 9.77 4.98
C ALA A 105 11.81 9.89 6.33
N ARG A 106 11.30 9.21 7.37
CA ARG A 106 11.94 9.15 8.69
C ARG A 106 13.32 8.52 8.64
N LEU A 107 13.52 7.49 7.81
CA LEU A 107 14.80 6.77 7.72
C LEU A 107 15.84 7.50 6.84
N TYR A 108 15.41 8.15 5.76
CA TYR A 108 16.31 8.59 4.70
C TYR A 108 16.34 10.10 4.44
N MET A 109 15.37 10.88 4.90
CA MET A 109 15.39 12.34 4.70
C MET A 109 16.03 13.04 5.90
N GLU A 110 17.04 13.87 5.66
CA GLU A 110 17.78 14.62 6.70
C GLU A 110 16.87 15.53 7.54
N ASP A 111 15.87 16.16 6.92
CA ASP A 111 14.92 17.03 7.62
C ASP A 111 13.70 16.29 8.17
N HIS A 112 13.56 14.98 7.92
CA HIS A 112 12.45 14.09 8.33
C HIS A 112 11.01 14.56 8.02
N GLU A 113 10.81 15.72 7.40
CA GLU A 113 9.53 16.41 7.39
C GLU A 113 8.92 16.47 5.98
N LEU A 114 8.12 15.43 5.66
CA LEU A 114 7.22 15.45 4.49
C LEU A 114 6.13 16.53 4.63
N ASP A 115 5.79 16.90 5.86
CA ASP A 115 4.74 17.85 6.22
C ASP A 115 5.11 19.31 5.93
N ARG A 116 6.40 19.64 5.85
CA ARG A 116 6.90 20.96 5.39
C ARG A 116 6.78 21.16 3.89
N ASP A 117 6.75 20.07 3.11
CA ASP A 117 6.68 20.16 1.65
C ASP A 117 5.23 20.43 1.20
N ARG A 118 4.97 21.66 0.77
CA ARG A 118 3.63 22.10 0.35
C ARG A 118 3.09 21.29 -0.83
N ALA A 119 3.96 20.87 -1.76
CA ALA A 119 3.55 20.12 -2.93
C ALA A 119 3.14 18.69 -2.54
N ILE A 120 3.96 18.01 -1.74
CA ILE A 120 3.64 16.67 -1.22
C ILE A 120 2.37 16.70 -0.37
N LYS A 121 2.21 17.71 0.49
CA LYS A 121 1.00 17.89 1.31
C LYS A 121 -0.25 18.10 0.45
N ALA A 122 -0.15 18.90 -0.62
CA ALA A 122 -1.25 19.10 -1.55
C ALA A 122 -1.62 17.79 -2.27
N LEU A 123 -0.62 17.01 -2.70
CA LEU A 123 -0.83 15.70 -3.32
C LEU A 123 -1.51 14.72 -2.36
N TYR A 124 -1.05 14.59 -1.11
CA TYR A 124 -1.72 13.75 -0.12
C TYR A 124 -3.18 14.14 0.08
N LYS A 125 -3.45 15.44 0.26
CA LYS A 125 -4.81 15.95 0.45
C LYS A 125 -5.68 15.63 -0.76
N LEU A 126 -5.16 15.81 -1.97
CA LEU A 126 -5.88 15.50 -3.20
C LEU A 126 -6.16 14.00 -3.33
N SER A 127 -5.15 13.15 -3.14
CA SER A 127 -5.30 11.68 -3.17
C SER A 127 -6.36 11.22 -2.18
N LEU A 128 -6.28 11.68 -0.91
CA LEU A 128 -7.25 11.35 0.13
C LEU A 128 -8.67 11.85 -0.22
N THR A 129 -8.79 13.07 -0.74
CA THR A 129 -10.09 13.64 -1.12
C THR A 129 -10.73 12.81 -2.22
N LEU A 130 -10.00 12.54 -3.30
CA LEU A 130 -10.52 11.75 -4.43
C LEU A 130 -10.90 10.33 -4.00
N MET A 131 -10.10 9.72 -3.14
CA MET A 131 -10.39 8.41 -2.56
C MET A 131 -11.67 8.43 -1.72
N ASN A 132 -11.82 9.40 -0.83
CA ASN A 132 -13.00 9.48 0.03
C ASN A 132 -14.28 9.82 -0.72
N MET A 133 -14.18 10.52 -1.87
CA MET A 133 -15.31 10.74 -2.77
C MET A 133 -15.87 9.46 -3.39
N LEU A 134 -15.12 8.35 -3.38
CA LEU A 134 -15.61 7.03 -3.81
C LEU A 134 -16.48 6.34 -2.74
N THR A 135 -16.61 6.95 -1.55
CA THR A 135 -17.25 6.34 -0.36
C THR A 135 -16.83 4.87 -0.14
N PRO A 136 -15.52 4.59 -0.09
CA PRO A 136 -15.01 3.22 -0.09
C PRO A 136 -15.29 2.51 1.24
N ILE A 137 -15.61 1.22 1.15
CA ILE A 137 -15.57 0.29 2.28
C ILE A 137 -14.11 -0.13 2.49
N ALA A 138 -13.50 0.26 3.61
CA ALA A 138 -12.11 -0.06 3.91
C ALA A 138 -12.01 -1.29 4.81
N ILE A 139 -11.34 -2.34 4.35
CA ILE A 139 -11.18 -3.58 5.11
C ILE A 139 -9.75 -3.70 5.63
N TYR A 140 -9.59 -3.70 6.96
CA TYR A 140 -8.33 -4.06 7.63
C TYR A 140 -8.35 -5.53 8.04
N VAL A 141 -7.58 -6.36 7.34
CA VAL A 141 -7.47 -7.79 7.64
C VAL A 141 -6.39 -8.03 8.70
N HIS A 142 -6.81 -8.30 9.93
CA HIS A 142 -5.91 -8.51 11.07
C HIS A 142 -5.63 -9.99 11.31
N ALA A 143 -4.37 -10.33 11.58
CA ALA A 143 -3.97 -11.63 12.12
C ALA A 143 -2.84 -11.43 13.12
N ASN A 144 -2.80 -12.27 14.17
CA ASN A 144 -1.74 -12.24 15.16
C ASN A 144 -0.39 -12.65 14.55
N THR A 145 0.71 -12.30 15.22
CA THR A 145 2.07 -12.54 14.73
C THR A 145 2.35 -14.01 14.41
N LYS A 146 1.88 -14.93 15.25
CA LYS A 146 2.07 -16.38 15.06
C LYS A 146 1.41 -16.87 13.77
N THR A 147 0.16 -16.47 13.53
CA THR A 147 -0.58 -16.82 12.32
C THR A 147 0.06 -16.19 11.08
N ARG A 148 0.49 -14.92 11.16
CA ARG A 148 1.18 -14.23 10.07
C ARG A 148 2.48 -14.94 9.68
N LEU A 149 3.30 -15.29 10.67
CA LEU A 149 4.57 -16.00 10.48
C LEU A 149 4.33 -17.38 9.87
N SER A 150 3.43 -18.18 10.44
CA SER A 150 3.09 -19.52 9.91
C SER A 150 2.63 -19.45 8.45
N ARG A 151 1.74 -18.50 8.11
CA ARG A 151 1.29 -18.29 6.73
C ARG A 151 2.39 -17.78 5.81
N SER A 152 3.36 -17.04 6.32
CA SER A 152 4.50 -16.58 5.52
C SER A 152 5.45 -17.74 5.18
N ILE A 153 5.75 -18.59 6.17
CA ILE A 153 6.57 -19.78 5.99
C ILE A 153 5.90 -20.72 4.98
N ASN A 154 4.61 -20.98 5.14
CA ASN A 154 3.86 -21.85 4.23
C ASN A 154 3.78 -21.31 2.79
N ARG A 155 3.87 -19.99 2.61
CA ARG A 155 3.87 -19.37 1.27
C ARG A 155 5.22 -19.51 0.56
N GLY A 156 6.31 -19.83 1.26
CA GLY A 156 7.64 -20.03 0.67
C GLY A 156 8.31 -18.77 0.13
N TYR A 157 7.70 -17.59 0.30
CA TYR A 157 8.27 -16.28 -0.06
C TYR A 157 8.52 -15.45 1.19
N ARG A 158 9.55 -14.58 1.15
CA ARG A 158 9.99 -13.59 2.16
C ARG A 158 9.29 -13.75 3.51
N ILE A 159 9.96 -14.39 4.48
CA ILE A 159 9.44 -14.59 5.83
C ILE A 159 9.10 -13.23 6.46
N VAL A 160 7.82 -12.99 6.71
CA VAL A 160 7.34 -11.88 7.55
C VAL A 160 8.02 -12.03 8.90
N ASN A 161 8.91 -11.12 9.21
CA ASN A 161 9.64 -11.12 10.46
C ASN A 161 9.16 -9.91 11.28
N PRO A 162 8.53 -10.12 12.45
CA PRO A 162 8.06 -9.02 13.30
C PRO A 162 9.19 -8.10 13.79
N ASP A 163 10.44 -8.54 13.70
CA ASP A 163 11.63 -7.73 13.99
C ASP A 163 12.03 -6.84 12.80
N ILE A 164 11.49 -7.09 11.60
CA ILE A 164 11.63 -6.18 10.46
C ILE A 164 10.76 -4.96 10.73
N LEU A 165 11.41 -3.80 10.79
CA LEU A 165 10.84 -2.50 11.14
C LEU A 165 9.52 -2.19 10.40
N HIS A 166 9.45 -2.46 9.09
CA HIS A 166 8.24 -2.26 8.29
C HIS A 166 7.06 -3.14 8.72
N ASP A 167 7.30 -4.41 9.05
CA ASP A 167 6.24 -5.34 9.46
C ASP A 167 5.69 -4.98 10.85
N ASN A 168 6.56 -4.49 11.73
CA ASN A 168 6.20 -3.98 13.06
C ASN A 168 5.39 -2.68 12.96
N LEU A 169 5.87 -1.72 12.15
CA LEU A 169 5.21 -0.45 11.96
C LEU A 169 3.80 -0.62 11.36
N ARG A 170 3.67 -1.43 10.29
CA ARG A 170 2.37 -1.76 9.70
C ARG A 170 1.44 -2.43 10.71
N SER A 171 1.96 -3.29 11.60
CA SER A 171 1.14 -3.89 12.65
C SER A 171 0.64 -2.89 13.70
N LYS A 172 1.41 -1.84 13.99
CA LYS A 172 1.13 -0.88 15.05
C LYS A 172 0.33 0.34 14.59
N ALA A 173 0.62 0.83 13.39
CA ALA A 173 0.16 2.14 12.94
C ALA A 173 -0.87 2.08 11.81
N LEU A 174 -0.92 1.00 11.02
CA LEU A 174 -1.76 0.97 9.81
C LEU A 174 -3.25 1.19 10.11
N LEU A 175 -3.79 0.52 11.13
CA LEU A 175 -5.20 0.71 11.51
C LEU A 175 -5.49 2.16 11.90
N THR A 176 -4.57 2.80 12.62
CA THR A 176 -4.70 4.22 13.00
C THR A 176 -4.67 5.11 11.77
N VAL A 177 -3.72 4.91 10.85
CA VAL A 177 -3.64 5.68 9.60
C VAL A 177 -4.89 5.47 8.75
N MET A 178 -5.40 4.25 8.65
CA MET A 178 -6.65 3.95 7.95
C MET A 178 -7.83 4.73 8.54
N ARG A 179 -7.99 4.70 9.88
CA ARG A 179 -9.06 5.43 10.56
C ARG A 179 -8.95 6.95 10.40
N LEU A 180 -7.74 7.50 10.46
CA LEU A 180 -7.50 8.92 10.22
C LEU A 180 -7.81 9.33 8.77
N SER A 181 -7.55 8.44 7.82
CA SER A 181 -7.69 8.73 6.39
C SER A 181 -9.12 8.53 5.87
N MET A 182 -9.82 7.53 6.41
CA MET A 182 -11.09 6.99 5.87
C MET A 182 -12.26 7.11 6.86
N GLY A 183 -12.01 7.54 8.10
CA GLY A 183 -13.02 7.72 9.13
C GLY A 183 -13.69 6.40 9.55
N ASN A 184 -15.02 6.44 9.62
CA ASN A 184 -15.86 5.34 10.14
C ASN A 184 -16.06 4.18 9.15
N ASN A 185 -15.59 4.31 7.90
CA ASN A 185 -15.76 3.28 6.87
C ASN A 185 -14.73 2.14 6.99
N VAL A 186 -13.96 2.10 8.08
CA VAL A 186 -12.91 1.10 8.33
C VAL A 186 -13.48 -0.05 9.14
N HIS A 187 -13.56 -1.23 8.53
CA HIS A 187 -13.95 -2.47 9.17
C HIS A 187 -12.74 -3.36 9.42
N VAL A 188 -12.68 -3.95 10.61
CA VAL A 188 -11.60 -4.88 11.00
C VAL A 188 -12.11 -6.31 10.89
N ILE A 189 -11.38 -7.15 10.16
CA ILE A 189 -11.68 -8.58 10.01
C ILE A 189 -10.63 -9.40 10.73
N ASN A 190 -11.08 -10.32 11.59
CA ASN A 190 -10.19 -11.27 12.25
C ASN A 190 -9.90 -12.44 11.31
N ASN A 191 -8.63 -12.58 10.95
CA ASN A 191 -8.13 -13.59 10.04
C ASN A 191 -7.15 -14.56 10.75
N ASN A 192 -7.35 -14.81 12.05
CA ASN A 192 -6.63 -15.85 12.79
C ASN A 192 -7.16 -17.26 12.48
N GLY A 193 -8.41 -17.37 12.05
CA GLY A 193 -9.08 -18.63 11.73
C GLY A 193 -8.91 -19.08 10.27
N PRO A 194 -9.74 -20.04 9.82
CA PRO A 194 -9.77 -20.47 8.43
C PRO A 194 -10.27 -19.36 7.49
N LEU A 195 -9.91 -19.45 6.21
CA LEU A 195 -10.31 -18.47 5.19
C LEU A 195 -11.83 -18.35 5.02
N SER A 196 -12.58 -19.42 5.29
CA SER A 196 -14.05 -19.42 5.27
C SER A 196 -14.65 -18.41 6.26
N GLU A 197 -14.03 -18.23 7.41
CA GLU A 197 -14.48 -17.29 8.45
C GLU A 197 -14.22 -15.84 8.04
N THR A 198 -13.05 -15.57 7.44
CA THR A 198 -12.72 -14.26 6.84
C THR A 198 -13.68 -13.93 5.71
N ARG A 199 -14.03 -14.92 4.87
CA ARG A 199 -15.00 -14.76 3.79
C ARG A 199 -16.39 -14.40 4.32
N ARG A 200 -16.85 -15.08 5.38
CA ARG A 200 -18.14 -14.78 6.01
C ARG A 200 -18.20 -13.34 6.53
N GLN A 201 -17.18 -12.92 7.30
CA GLN A 201 -17.09 -11.55 7.80
C GLN A 201 -17.10 -10.51 6.67
N LEU A 202 -16.41 -10.78 5.55
CA LEU A 202 -16.43 -9.90 4.37
C LEU A 202 -17.84 -9.76 3.78
N ILE A 203 -18.57 -10.86 3.59
CA ILE A 203 -19.95 -10.84 3.09
C ILE A 203 -20.84 -10.02 4.01
N ASP A 204 -20.75 -10.26 5.32
CA ASP A 204 -21.57 -9.56 6.31
C ASP A 204 -21.29 -8.05 6.34
N ILE A 205 -20.05 -7.63 6.06
CA ILE A 205 -19.69 -6.21 5.98
C ILE A 205 -20.26 -5.60 4.69
N VAL A 206 -20.06 -6.23 3.54
CA VAL A 206 -20.55 -5.71 2.26
C VAL A 206 -22.07 -5.61 2.28
N ALA A 207 -22.77 -6.65 2.72
CA ALA A 207 -24.23 -6.68 2.78
C ALA A 207 -24.86 -5.64 3.74
N LYS A 208 -24.09 -5.06 4.65
CA LYS A 208 -24.55 -3.98 5.56
C LYS A 208 -24.33 -2.58 5.01
N ASN A 209 -23.53 -2.46 3.94
CA ASN A 209 -23.13 -1.20 3.33
C ASN A 209 -23.65 -1.03 1.89
N ASP A 210 -24.27 -2.07 1.32
CA ASP A 210 -25.14 -2.00 0.13
C ASP A 210 -26.56 -1.53 0.51
#